data_AF-A0A0F7SXF2-F1
#
_entry.id   AF-A0A0F7SXF2-F1
#
_cell.length_a   1.000
_cell.length_b   1.000
_cell.length_c   1.000
_cell.angle_alpha   90.00
_cell.angle_beta   90.00
_cell.angle_gamma   90.00
#
_symmetry.space_group_name_H-M   'P 1'
#
loop_
_entity.id
_entity.type
_entity.pdbx_description
1 polymer ?
#
loop_
_entity_poly.entity_id
_entity_poly.type
_entity_poly.pdbx_seq_one_letter_code
_entity_poly.pdbx_strand_id
1 'polypeptide(L)'
;MRNPLHIGSSTSLTIVIKLGTSSIVDAETHQPLLSLLSSIVETICKLRALGHRVVLVSSGAIGVGLKRMGMKERGKSLSTKQALAAIGQGRLIALYDNLFSQLEQPIAQVLLTRGDISDRTRYLNAVNTFTELLSMGVVPIVNENDTVSVSEIRFGDNDTLSAIASNMVHADYLFLMTDVDCLYTDNPRKNPDAKPVRVVDDIESIRQKVSTATLGTSLGTGGMETKLIAAELAMGAGVTTVILNSQKISSIFPIIAAADTAVIDENTLPQHTRFLRKDQPLGDRKWWILHGLHTSGEIVIDEGAYRALTRKHSGGRLLAAGVVQVKGVFASQQAVKIVVRLSRSSLSSYHPEPDSNNNTQPSSRSHTPSSSHRNPLASGLTHGSDSISASTSNSTVNSPEVAPITPSLLPSMSLSSSIASLDPLSTSVSISPIPHSVSPSLASPALVPAVVAATSEEDEWEYVEVGKGQANYNSSEIDRIKGMKSSRISEILGYADTEHVVDSITLKISAIA
;
A
#
# COMPACT_ATOMS: atom_id res chain seq x y z
N MET A 1 -16.99 -30.83 -8.48
CA MET A 1 -17.67 -31.06 -9.78
C MET A 1 -18.32 -29.75 -10.19
N ARG A 2 -17.86 -29.12 -11.30
CA ARG A 2 -18.48 -27.92 -11.86
C ARG A 2 -19.45 -28.35 -12.97
N ASN A 3 -20.66 -27.81 -12.92
CA ASN A 3 -21.77 -28.06 -13.84
C ASN A 3 -21.48 -27.38 -15.20
N PRO A 4 -21.86 -27.97 -16.36
CA PRO A 4 -21.53 -27.40 -17.66
C PRO A 4 -22.60 -26.42 -18.19
N LEU A 5 -22.12 -25.37 -18.86
CA LEU A 5 -22.78 -24.50 -19.85
C LEU A 5 -23.80 -23.45 -19.36
N HIS A 6 -23.25 -22.29 -18.97
CA HIS A 6 -23.88 -20.98 -19.23
C HIS A 6 -22.99 -20.16 -20.15
N ILE A 7 -23.58 -19.70 -21.26
CA ILE A 7 -22.94 -18.82 -22.25
C ILE A 7 -22.87 -17.41 -21.63
N GLY A 8 -21.65 -16.91 -21.40
CA GLY A 8 -21.36 -15.51 -21.10
C GLY A 8 -21.10 -15.14 -19.63
N SER A 9 -20.28 -15.89 -18.88
CA SER A 9 -19.81 -15.40 -17.57
C SER A 9 -18.61 -14.46 -17.75
N SER A 10 -18.82 -13.14 -17.80
CA SER A 10 -17.71 -12.25 -17.44
C SER A 10 -17.39 -12.53 -15.97
N THR A 11 -16.14 -12.86 -15.68
CA THR A 11 -15.70 -13.04 -14.30
C THR A 11 -15.88 -11.72 -13.56
N SER A 12 -16.54 -11.76 -12.39
CA SER A 12 -16.68 -10.57 -11.54
C SER A 12 -15.30 -10.10 -11.07
N LEU A 13 -14.87 -8.96 -11.61
CA LEU A 13 -13.64 -8.27 -11.22
C LEU A 13 -13.83 -7.30 -10.06
N THR A 14 -12.76 -7.08 -9.29
CA THR A 14 -12.62 -5.95 -8.36
C THR A 14 -11.73 -4.87 -8.96
N ILE A 15 -12.24 -3.64 -9.00
CA ILE A 15 -11.61 -2.51 -9.68
C ILE A 15 -11.44 -1.36 -8.70
N VAL A 16 -10.22 -0.86 -8.56
CA VAL A 16 -9.94 0.39 -7.84
C VAL A 16 -9.74 1.50 -8.86
N ILE A 17 -10.45 2.61 -8.69
CA ILE A 17 -10.30 3.80 -9.52
C ILE A 17 -9.78 4.91 -8.63
N LYS A 18 -8.65 5.52 -8.98
CA LYS A 18 -8.07 6.64 -8.26
C LYS A 18 -8.24 7.92 -9.04
N LEU A 19 -8.75 8.96 -8.39
CA LEU A 19 -8.87 10.31 -8.95
C LEU A 19 -7.89 11.26 -8.27
N GLY A 20 -7.06 11.94 -9.07
CA GLY A 20 -6.26 13.08 -8.59
C GLY A 20 -7.09 14.35 -8.39
N THR A 21 -6.56 15.31 -7.64
CA THR A 21 -7.22 16.62 -7.40
C THR A 21 -7.61 17.32 -8.69
N SER A 22 -6.76 17.27 -9.72
CA SER A 22 -7.02 17.87 -11.04
C SER A 22 -8.18 17.23 -11.81
N SER A 23 -8.64 16.05 -11.40
CA SER A 23 -9.81 15.37 -11.97
C SER A 23 -11.09 15.62 -11.16
N ILE A 24 -10.99 16.37 -10.05
CA ILE A 24 -12.10 16.61 -9.12
C ILE A 24 -12.45 18.08 -9.09
N VAL A 25 -11.45 18.96 -9.01
CA VAL A 25 -11.64 20.41 -8.99
C VAL A 25 -10.80 21.09 -10.07
N ASP A 26 -11.35 22.17 -10.60
CA ASP A 26 -10.65 23.08 -11.49
C ASP A 26 -9.45 23.73 -10.78
N ALA A 27 -8.37 23.92 -11.55
CA ALA A 27 -7.08 24.38 -11.07
C ALA A 27 -7.10 25.80 -10.50
N GLU A 28 -7.90 26.69 -11.10
CA GLU A 28 -7.88 28.12 -10.77
C GLU A 28 -9.08 28.51 -9.91
N THR A 29 -10.26 28.03 -10.31
CA THR A 29 -11.54 28.42 -9.68
C THR A 29 -11.90 27.54 -8.49
N HIS A 30 -11.20 26.40 -8.31
CA HIS A 30 -11.50 25.34 -7.35
C HIS A 30 -12.92 24.78 -7.45
N GLN A 31 -13.62 25.02 -8.57
CA GLN A 31 -14.97 24.48 -8.77
C GLN A 31 -14.90 22.97 -9.02
N PRO A 32 -15.79 22.17 -8.43
CA PRO A 32 -15.90 20.77 -8.80
C PRO A 32 -16.17 20.59 -10.29
N LEU A 33 -15.45 19.66 -10.93
CA LEU A 33 -15.60 19.32 -12.34
C LEU A 33 -16.80 18.39 -12.54
N LEU A 34 -18.01 18.93 -12.37
CA LEU A 34 -19.26 18.14 -12.29
C LEU A 34 -19.47 17.21 -13.49
N SER A 35 -19.18 17.65 -14.72
CA SER A 35 -19.31 16.81 -15.92
C SER A 35 -18.46 15.54 -15.84
N LEU A 36 -17.19 15.69 -15.42
CA LEU A 36 -16.26 14.58 -15.27
C LEU A 36 -16.67 13.69 -14.08
N LEU A 37 -17.02 14.29 -12.95
CA LEU A 37 -17.47 13.53 -11.76
C LEU A 37 -18.74 12.71 -12.06
N SER A 38 -19.72 13.27 -12.75
CA SER A 38 -20.91 12.53 -13.20
C SER A 38 -20.55 11.39 -14.14
N SER A 39 -19.64 11.63 -15.10
CA SER A 39 -19.16 10.58 -16.02
C SER A 39 -18.47 9.43 -15.28
N ILE A 40 -17.73 9.74 -14.22
CA ILE A 40 -17.09 8.75 -13.35
C ILE A 40 -18.14 7.95 -12.57
N VAL A 41 -19.10 8.63 -11.94
CA VAL A 41 -20.20 7.99 -11.21
C VAL A 41 -21.00 7.05 -12.13
N GLU A 42 -21.38 7.51 -13.32
CA GLU A 42 -22.07 6.67 -14.31
C GLU A 42 -21.22 5.45 -14.72
N THR A 43 -19.92 5.63 -14.91
CA THR A 43 -19.02 4.52 -15.27
C THR A 43 -18.93 3.50 -14.14
N ILE A 44 -18.82 3.96 -12.89
CA ILE A 44 -18.80 3.09 -11.70
C ILE A 44 -20.11 2.32 -11.58
N CYS A 45 -21.26 2.99 -11.69
CA CYS A 45 -22.57 2.33 -11.62
C CYS A 45 -22.76 1.32 -12.76
N LYS A 46 -22.27 1.61 -13.98
CA LYS A 46 -22.26 0.65 -15.10
C LYS A 46 -21.38 -0.57 -14.80
N LEU A 47 -20.18 -0.38 -14.24
CA LEU A 47 -19.32 -1.50 -13.79
C LEU A 47 -20.02 -2.35 -12.73
N ARG A 48 -20.67 -1.72 -11.75
CA ARG A 48 -21.45 -2.39 -10.71
C ARG A 48 -22.62 -3.20 -11.30
N ALA A 49 -23.35 -2.63 -12.25
CA ALA A 49 -24.44 -3.30 -12.96
C ALA A 49 -23.98 -4.52 -13.76
N LEU A 50 -22.74 -4.51 -14.26
CA LEU A 50 -22.08 -5.67 -14.89
C LEU A 50 -21.56 -6.71 -13.87
N GLY A 51 -21.81 -6.52 -12.58
CA GLY A 51 -21.42 -7.44 -11.52
C GLY A 51 -20.01 -7.24 -10.97
N HIS A 52 -19.30 -6.16 -11.37
CA HIS A 52 -17.98 -5.84 -10.82
C HIS A 52 -18.08 -5.20 -9.43
N ARG A 53 -17.03 -5.33 -8.63
CA ARG A 53 -16.84 -4.62 -7.36
C ARG A 53 -15.96 -3.40 -7.62
N VAL A 54 -16.34 -2.23 -7.10
CA VAL A 54 -15.61 -0.99 -7.38
C VAL A 54 -15.31 -0.21 -6.10
N VAL A 55 -14.07 0.25 -5.97
CA VAL A 55 -13.61 1.17 -4.91
C VAL A 55 -13.11 2.45 -5.57
N LEU A 56 -13.56 3.60 -5.07
CA LEU A 56 -13.08 4.91 -5.53
C LEU A 56 -12.10 5.48 -4.51
N VAL A 57 -10.88 5.79 -4.93
CA VAL A 57 -9.90 6.52 -4.11
C VAL A 57 -9.84 7.96 -4.60
N SER A 58 -10.34 8.89 -3.81
CA SER A 58 -10.50 10.29 -4.20
C SER A 58 -9.43 11.17 -3.57
N SER A 59 -8.98 12.21 -4.25
CA SER A 59 -8.29 13.38 -3.66
C SER A 59 -9.25 14.57 -3.54
N GLY A 60 -8.75 15.81 -3.58
CA GLY A 60 -9.59 17.00 -3.78
C GLY A 60 -10.20 17.63 -2.54
N ALA A 61 -10.11 17.01 -1.34
CA ALA A 61 -10.66 17.58 -0.11
C ALA A 61 -10.17 19.01 0.16
N ILE A 62 -8.86 19.26 0.14
CA ILE A 62 -8.30 20.61 0.30
C ILE A 62 -8.82 21.58 -0.77
N GLY A 63 -8.93 21.15 -2.04
CA GLY A 63 -9.42 21.99 -3.13
C GLY A 63 -10.89 22.40 -2.94
N VAL A 64 -11.73 21.45 -2.52
CA VAL A 64 -13.12 21.74 -2.14
C VAL A 64 -13.19 22.66 -0.93
N GLY A 65 -12.28 22.47 0.05
CA GLY A 65 -12.14 23.36 1.21
C GLY A 65 -11.79 24.80 0.81
N LEU A 66 -10.83 24.96 -0.10
CA LEU A 66 -10.44 26.27 -0.65
C LEU A 66 -11.61 26.98 -1.29
N LYS A 67 -12.36 26.28 -2.15
CA LYS A 67 -13.57 26.82 -2.77
C LYS A 67 -14.59 27.25 -1.72
N ARG A 68 -14.83 26.41 -0.72
CA ARG A 68 -15.81 26.67 0.34
C ARG A 68 -15.47 27.90 1.18
N MET A 69 -14.18 28.12 1.40
CA MET A 69 -13.66 29.24 2.20
C MET A 69 -13.37 30.50 1.36
N GLY A 70 -13.56 30.45 0.03
CA GLY A 70 -13.21 31.57 -0.85
C GLY A 70 -11.71 31.87 -0.88
N MET A 71 -10.87 30.86 -0.56
CA MET A 71 -9.42 31.01 -0.48
C MET A 71 -8.76 30.63 -1.81
N LYS A 72 -7.77 31.42 -2.23
CA LYS A 72 -6.99 31.15 -3.44
C LYS A 72 -5.88 30.12 -3.22
N GLU A 73 -5.33 30.03 -2.01
CA GLU A 73 -4.17 29.18 -1.73
C GLU A 73 -4.34 28.43 -0.41
N ARG A 74 -3.81 27.20 -0.35
CA ARG A 74 -3.88 26.29 0.81
C ARG A 74 -3.02 26.68 2.01
N GLY A 75 -2.20 27.72 1.89
CA GLY A 75 -1.21 28.09 2.90
C GLY A 75 -0.06 27.08 3.03
N LYS A 76 0.95 27.45 3.85
CA LYS A 76 2.16 26.64 4.04
C LYS A 76 2.07 25.69 5.24
N SER A 77 1.44 26.14 6.33
CA SER A 77 1.30 25.41 7.59
C SER A 77 0.50 24.11 7.41
N LEU A 78 0.95 23.06 8.10
CA LEU A 78 0.24 21.78 8.15
C LEU A 78 -1.18 21.96 8.69
N SER A 79 -1.34 22.66 9.81
CA SER A 79 -2.63 22.91 10.45
C SER A 79 -3.66 23.56 9.51
N THR A 80 -3.24 24.52 8.67
CA THR A 80 -4.13 25.15 7.68
C THR A 80 -4.57 24.15 6.62
N LYS A 81 -3.66 23.29 6.14
CA LYS A 81 -4.00 22.23 5.18
C LYS A 81 -4.97 21.22 5.79
N GLN A 82 -4.72 20.80 7.04
CA GLN A 82 -5.59 19.88 7.78
C GLN A 82 -6.98 20.47 8.01
N ALA A 83 -7.07 21.75 8.38
CA ALA A 83 -8.34 22.45 8.53
C ALA A 83 -9.10 22.54 7.21
N LEU A 84 -8.42 22.90 6.11
CA LEU A 84 -9.04 22.94 4.78
C LEU A 84 -9.49 21.55 4.32
N ALA A 85 -8.70 20.51 4.58
CA ALA A 85 -9.08 19.14 4.29
C ALA A 85 -10.32 18.72 5.10
N ALA A 86 -10.37 19.02 6.40
CA ALA A 86 -11.54 18.74 7.24
C ALA A 86 -12.81 19.43 6.72
N ILE A 87 -12.71 20.73 6.39
CA ILE A 87 -13.82 21.51 5.81
C ILE A 87 -14.27 20.91 4.47
N GLY A 88 -13.31 20.59 3.61
CA GLY A 88 -13.59 20.14 2.26
C GLY A 88 -14.02 18.67 2.17
N GLN A 89 -13.55 17.80 3.05
CA GLN A 89 -13.86 16.37 3.03
C GLN A 89 -15.35 16.11 3.24
N GLY A 90 -15.99 16.80 4.20
CA GLY A 90 -17.44 16.69 4.40
C GLY A 90 -18.25 17.15 3.19
N ARG A 91 -17.75 18.13 2.44
CA ARG A 91 -18.39 18.62 1.22
C ARG A 91 -18.13 17.70 0.02
N LEU A 92 -16.94 17.13 -0.07
CA LEU A 92 -16.55 16.19 -1.11
C LEU A 92 -17.37 14.90 -1.02
N ILE A 93 -17.51 14.33 0.19
CA ILE A 93 -18.33 13.12 0.35
C ILE A 93 -19.81 13.40 0.06
N ALA A 94 -20.34 14.56 0.48
CA ALA A 94 -21.71 14.96 0.14
C ALA A 94 -21.90 15.16 -1.37
N LEU A 95 -20.89 15.67 -2.09
CA LEU A 95 -20.95 15.78 -3.54
C LEU A 95 -21.04 14.40 -4.20
N TYR A 96 -20.19 13.45 -3.80
CA TYR A 96 -20.27 12.09 -4.31
C TYR A 96 -21.63 11.45 -3.96
N ASP A 97 -22.06 11.55 -2.71
CA ASP A 97 -23.33 10.98 -2.25
C ASP A 97 -24.52 11.48 -3.07
N ASN A 98 -24.59 12.78 -3.34
CA ASN A 98 -25.62 13.37 -4.19
C ASN A 98 -25.58 12.84 -5.63
N LEU A 99 -24.39 12.69 -6.23
CA LEU A 99 -24.23 12.18 -7.59
C LEU A 99 -24.59 10.70 -7.70
N PHE A 100 -24.09 9.87 -6.77
CA PHE A 100 -24.38 8.44 -6.74
C PHE A 100 -25.84 8.13 -6.41
N SER A 101 -26.47 8.95 -5.56
CA SER A 101 -27.89 8.82 -5.21
C SER A 101 -28.82 9.02 -6.40
N GLN A 102 -28.43 9.79 -7.43
CA GLN A 102 -29.22 9.89 -8.67
C GLN A 102 -29.34 8.55 -9.42
N LEU A 103 -28.45 7.60 -9.13
CA LEU A 103 -28.41 6.27 -9.71
C LEU A 103 -28.67 5.17 -8.66
N GLU A 104 -29.21 5.54 -7.50
CA GLU A 104 -29.57 4.62 -6.39
C GLU A 104 -28.41 3.74 -5.90
N GLN A 105 -27.16 4.17 -6.10
CA GLN A 105 -25.98 3.43 -5.68
C GLN A 105 -25.50 3.94 -4.31
N PRO A 106 -25.60 3.15 -3.23
CA PRO A 106 -25.09 3.55 -1.93
C PRO A 106 -23.56 3.65 -1.95
N ILE A 107 -23.04 4.63 -1.22
CA ILE A 107 -21.60 4.82 -0.99
C ILE A 107 -21.25 4.74 0.50
N ALA A 108 -19.98 4.50 0.80
CA ALA A 108 -19.47 4.58 2.17
C ALA A 108 -18.17 5.37 2.22
N GLN A 109 -18.05 6.29 3.17
CA GLN A 109 -16.80 7.00 3.40
C GLN A 109 -15.82 6.10 4.16
N VAL A 110 -14.58 6.01 3.66
CA VAL A 110 -13.48 5.35 4.37
C VAL A 110 -12.31 6.33 4.43
N LEU A 111 -11.88 6.68 5.65
CA LEU A 111 -10.72 7.52 5.88
C LEU A 111 -9.62 6.68 6.53
N LEU A 112 -8.44 6.68 5.94
CA LEU A 112 -7.29 5.91 6.43
C LEU A 112 -6.07 6.81 6.60
N THR A 113 -5.23 6.47 7.56
CA THR A 113 -3.89 7.03 7.71
C THR A 113 -2.84 5.97 7.43
N ARG A 114 -1.59 6.42 7.27
CA ARG A 114 -0.44 5.51 7.29
C ARG A 114 -0.35 4.70 8.58
N GLY A 115 -0.73 5.29 9.71
CA GLY A 115 -0.74 4.61 11.01
C GLY A 115 -1.67 3.41 11.01
N ASP A 116 -2.83 3.51 10.35
CA ASP A 116 -3.79 2.42 10.21
C ASP A 116 -3.26 1.29 9.32
N ILE A 117 -2.51 1.66 8.28
CA ILE A 117 -1.91 0.70 7.35
C ILE A 117 -0.71 -0.01 8.00
N SER A 118 0.09 0.69 8.79
CA SER A 118 1.32 0.15 9.42
C SER A 118 1.04 -0.76 10.60
N ASP A 119 -0.17 -0.71 11.17
CA ASP A 119 -0.59 -1.54 12.29
C ASP A 119 -1.40 -2.72 11.77
N ARG A 120 -0.98 -3.93 12.12
CA ARG A 120 -1.58 -5.15 11.55
C ARG A 120 -3.06 -5.29 11.92
N THR A 121 -3.42 -4.93 13.15
CA THR A 121 -4.79 -5.04 13.65
C THR A 121 -5.69 -4.02 12.98
N ARG A 122 -5.26 -2.76 12.90
CA ARG A 122 -6.00 -1.70 12.19
C ARG A 122 -6.13 -2.01 10.70
N TYR A 123 -5.07 -2.53 10.07
CA TYR A 123 -5.10 -2.99 8.68
C TYR A 123 -6.14 -4.09 8.46
N LEU A 124 -6.18 -5.12 9.32
CA LEU A 124 -7.17 -6.20 9.22
C LEU A 124 -8.61 -5.71 9.42
N ASN A 125 -8.83 -4.78 10.35
CA ASN A 125 -10.14 -4.17 10.54
C ASN A 125 -10.60 -3.40 9.30
N ALA A 126 -9.69 -2.67 8.63
CA ALA A 126 -9.98 -2.02 7.36
C ALA A 126 -10.34 -3.04 6.27
N VAL A 127 -9.55 -4.12 6.10
CA VAL A 127 -9.84 -5.21 5.14
C VAL A 127 -11.22 -5.83 5.36
N ASN A 128 -11.57 -6.13 6.62
CA ASN A 128 -12.88 -6.70 6.96
C ASN A 128 -14.02 -5.72 6.61
N THR A 129 -13.83 -4.44 6.90
CA THR A 129 -14.80 -3.39 6.56
C THR A 129 -14.99 -3.29 5.05
N PHE A 130 -13.91 -3.25 4.26
CA PHE A 130 -14.00 -3.25 2.80
C PHE A 130 -14.73 -4.49 2.27
N THR A 131 -14.42 -5.66 2.82
CA THR A 131 -15.05 -6.93 2.43
C THR A 131 -16.57 -6.85 2.62
N GLU A 132 -17.03 -6.35 3.76
CA GLU A 132 -18.45 -6.22 4.07
C GLU A 132 -19.13 -5.11 3.25
N LEU A 133 -18.50 -3.96 3.06
CA LEU A 133 -19.03 -2.90 2.19
C LEU A 133 -19.27 -3.41 0.77
N LEU A 134 -18.29 -4.14 0.22
CA LEU A 134 -18.38 -4.70 -1.12
C LEU A 134 -19.41 -5.84 -1.22
N SER A 135 -19.60 -6.64 -0.16
CA SER A 135 -20.63 -7.70 -0.13
C SER A 135 -22.05 -7.12 -0.09
N MET A 136 -22.24 -6.00 0.63
CA MET A 136 -23.48 -5.21 0.63
C MET A 136 -23.72 -4.44 -0.68
N GLY A 137 -22.75 -4.47 -1.60
CA GLY A 137 -22.83 -3.81 -2.88
C GLY A 137 -22.67 -2.28 -2.85
N VAL A 138 -22.15 -1.77 -1.73
CA VAL A 138 -21.80 -0.35 -1.52
C VAL A 138 -20.50 -0.04 -2.25
N VAL A 139 -20.37 1.18 -2.79
CA VAL A 139 -19.09 1.68 -3.36
C VAL A 139 -18.32 2.44 -2.28
N PRO A 140 -17.18 1.92 -1.80
CA PRO A 140 -16.34 2.65 -0.84
C PRO A 140 -15.65 3.84 -1.52
N ILE A 141 -15.75 5.01 -0.90
CA ILE A 141 -15.03 6.24 -1.28
C ILE A 141 -13.92 6.47 -0.26
N VAL A 142 -12.70 6.13 -0.66
CA VAL A 142 -11.51 6.14 0.18
C VAL A 142 -10.77 7.46 0.02
N ASN A 143 -10.33 8.06 1.12
CA ASN A 143 -9.38 9.17 1.11
C ASN A 143 -8.44 9.08 2.33
N GLU A 144 -7.33 9.81 2.28
CA GLU A 144 -6.48 9.98 3.45
C GLU A 144 -7.19 10.79 4.54
N ASN A 145 -6.99 10.42 5.80
CA ASN A 145 -7.48 11.20 6.94
C ASN A 145 -6.52 12.35 7.26
N ASP A 146 -6.53 13.38 6.40
CA ASP A 146 -5.62 14.54 6.49
C ASP A 146 -5.60 15.18 7.89
N THR A 147 -6.72 15.20 8.62
CA THR A 147 -6.83 15.85 9.94
C THR A 147 -5.86 15.28 10.97
N VAL A 148 -5.54 13.98 10.89
CA VAL A 148 -4.67 13.28 11.84
C VAL A 148 -3.41 12.71 11.18
N SER A 149 -3.26 12.86 9.87
CA SER A 149 -2.02 12.50 9.15
C SER A 149 -0.90 13.50 9.45
N VAL A 150 0.30 12.97 9.74
CA VAL A 150 1.55 13.74 9.89
C VAL A 150 2.27 13.86 8.55
N SER A 151 2.83 15.03 8.25
CA SER A 151 3.32 15.39 6.90
C SER A 151 4.66 14.79 6.48
N GLU A 152 5.31 13.99 7.31
CA GLU A 152 6.78 13.88 7.29
C GLU A 152 7.39 12.95 6.24
N ILE A 153 6.61 12.18 5.45
CA ILE A 153 7.21 11.25 4.48
C ILE A 153 6.46 11.27 3.14
N ARG A 154 7.25 11.37 2.06
CA ARG A 154 6.90 11.42 0.62
C ARG A 154 6.07 10.23 0.07
N PHE A 155 5.43 9.46 0.94
CA PHE A 155 4.50 8.35 0.66
C PHE A 155 3.02 8.76 0.88
N GLY A 156 2.75 10.00 1.27
CA GLY A 156 1.41 10.56 1.57
C GLY A 156 0.70 11.13 0.34
N ASP A 157 0.49 10.29 -0.67
CA ASP A 157 -0.36 10.65 -1.79
C ASP A 157 -1.40 9.55 -2.08
N ASN A 158 -2.53 9.96 -2.66
CA ASN A 158 -3.60 9.00 -2.91
C ASN A 158 -3.26 7.99 -4.03
N ASP A 159 -2.18 8.21 -4.80
CA ASP A 159 -1.67 7.17 -5.72
C ASP A 159 -1.21 5.96 -4.88
N THR A 160 -0.36 6.18 -3.87
CA THR A 160 0.10 5.12 -2.97
C THR A 160 -1.05 4.50 -2.16
N LEU A 161 -1.95 5.33 -1.61
CA LEU A 161 -3.14 4.84 -0.90
C LEU A 161 -3.99 3.92 -1.78
N SER A 162 -4.11 4.23 -3.08
CA SER A 162 -4.88 3.41 -4.01
C SER A 162 -4.24 2.05 -4.30
N ALA A 163 -2.91 1.95 -4.33
CA ALA A 163 -2.21 0.68 -4.43
C ALA A 163 -2.41 -0.17 -3.17
N ILE A 164 -2.38 0.45 -2.00
CA ILE A 164 -2.64 -0.22 -0.71
C ILE A 164 -4.09 -0.70 -0.62
N ALA A 165 -5.05 0.15 -1.00
CA ALA A 165 -6.46 -0.23 -1.06
C ALA A 165 -6.68 -1.38 -2.05
N SER A 166 -6.01 -1.36 -3.21
CA SER A 166 -6.05 -2.44 -4.20
C SER A 166 -5.60 -3.78 -3.61
N ASN A 167 -4.53 -3.77 -2.81
CA ASN A 167 -4.10 -4.97 -2.09
C ASN A 167 -5.12 -5.41 -1.02
N MET A 168 -5.66 -4.47 -0.23
CA MET A 168 -6.65 -4.77 0.82
C MET A 168 -7.92 -5.46 0.28
N VAL A 169 -8.33 -5.11 -0.95
CA VAL A 169 -9.56 -5.65 -1.57
C VAL A 169 -9.31 -6.73 -2.60
N HIS A 170 -8.05 -7.17 -2.76
CA HIS A 170 -7.60 -8.09 -3.81
C HIS A 170 -8.12 -7.67 -5.20
N ALA A 171 -7.79 -6.43 -5.58
CA ALA A 171 -8.21 -5.88 -6.86
C ALA A 171 -7.56 -6.59 -8.05
N ASP A 172 -8.31 -6.75 -9.14
CA ASP A 172 -7.78 -7.18 -10.43
C ASP A 172 -7.13 -6.00 -11.17
N TYR A 173 -7.73 -4.81 -11.00
CA TYR A 173 -7.29 -3.58 -11.65
C TYR A 173 -7.19 -2.40 -10.69
N LEU A 174 -6.14 -1.59 -10.91
CA LEU A 174 -6.01 -0.23 -10.39
C LEU A 174 -5.94 0.75 -11.57
N PHE A 175 -6.93 1.63 -11.70
CA PHE A 175 -6.91 2.74 -12.67
C PHE A 175 -6.45 4.03 -11.98
N LEU A 176 -5.26 4.51 -12.33
CA LEU A 176 -4.74 5.81 -11.93
C LEU A 176 -5.21 6.86 -12.93
N MET A 177 -6.35 7.52 -12.63
CA MET A 177 -6.90 8.56 -13.50
C MET A 177 -6.12 9.87 -13.33
N THR A 178 -5.62 10.40 -14.45
CA THR A 178 -4.71 11.55 -14.47
C THR A 178 -5.10 12.56 -15.55
N ASP A 179 -4.42 13.71 -15.59
CA ASP A 179 -4.57 14.78 -16.59
C ASP A 179 -3.71 14.60 -17.85
N VAL A 180 -2.98 13.49 -17.94
CA VAL A 180 -2.16 13.11 -19.09
C VAL A 180 -2.68 11.79 -19.68
N ASP A 181 -2.33 11.53 -20.93
CA ASP A 181 -2.85 10.36 -21.64
C ASP A 181 -2.21 9.05 -21.20
N CYS A 182 -0.88 9.05 -21.01
CA CYS A 182 -0.12 7.87 -20.62
C CYS A 182 1.23 8.29 -20.03
N LEU A 183 2.04 7.32 -19.64
CA LEU A 183 3.46 7.51 -19.35
C LEU A 183 4.21 7.77 -20.67
N TYR A 184 5.15 8.71 -20.66
CA TYR A 184 6.05 8.99 -21.78
C TYR A 184 7.50 8.79 -21.35
N THR A 185 8.38 8.50 -22.32
CA THR A 185 9.83 8.37 -22.09
C THR A 185 10.45 9.67 -21.57
N ASP A 186 9.89 10.82 -21.94
CA ASP A 186 10.25 12.15 -21.43
C ASP A 186 9.00 13.05 -21.42
N ASN A 187 9.09 14.27 -20.92
CA ASN A 187 7.97 15.20 -20.88
C ASN A 187 7.56 15.63 -22.32
N PRO A 188 6.40 15.18 -22.84
CA PRO A 188 6.02 15.44 -24.23
C PRO A 188 5.69 16.92 -24.51
N ARG A 189 5.49 17.74 -23.47
CA ARG A 189 5.32 19.19 -23.62
C ARG A 189 6.64 19.92 -23.86
N LYS A 190 7.77 19.31 -23.51
CA LYS A 190 9.12 19.89 -23.61
C LYS A 190 9.99 19.19 -24.66
N ASN A 191 9.80 17.88 -24.80
CA ASN A 191 10.54 17.03 -25.72
C ASN A 191 9.60 16.43 -26.77
N PRO A 192 9.63 16.92 -28.02
CA PRO A 192 8.82 16.37 -29.12
C PRO A 192 9.12 14.89 -29.44
N ASP A 193 10.32 14.40 -29.10
CA ASP A 193 10.73 13.01 -29.32
C ASP A 193 10.23 12.06 -28.21
N ALA A 194 9.50 12.57 -27.22
CA ALA A 194 8.93 11.77 -26.15
C ALA A 194 7.92 10.75 -26.70
N LYS A 195 8.18 9.46 -26.47
CA LYS A 195 7.34 8.37 -26.96
C LYS A 195 6.40 7.86 -25.87
N PRO A 196 5.15 7.51 -26.21
CA PRO A 196 4.23 6.90 -25.25
C PRO A 196 4.71 5.49 -24.86
N VAL A 197 4.68 5.18 -23.57
CA VAL A 197 4.94 3.85 -23.02
C VAL A 197 3.59 3.15 -22.85
N ARG A 198 3.35 2.09 -23.62
CA ARG A 198 2.05 1.40 -23.64
C ARG A 198 1.94 0.27 -22.62
N VAL A 199 3.00 -0.53 -22.50
CA VAL A 199 3.03 -1.69 -21.61
C VAL A 199 4.33 -1.66 -20.80
N VAL A 200 4.22 -2.02 -19.53
CA VAL A 200 5.32 -2.15 -18.58
C VAL A 200 5.18 -3.48 -17.86
N ASP A 201 6.13 -4.37 -18.07
CA ASP A 201 6.27 -5.66 -17.37
C ASP A 201 7.31 -5.58 -16.24
N ASP A 202 8.33 -4.75 -16.42
CA ASP A 202 9.35 -4.42 -15.42
C ASP A 202 9.45 -2.92 -15.15
N ILE A 203 9.18 -2.55 -13.90
CA ILE A 203 9.20 -1.15 -13.45
C ILE A 203 10.61 -0.59 -13.32
N GLU A 204 11.62 -1.43 -13.02
CA GLU A 204 13.00 -0.97 -12.84
C GLU A 204 13.57 -0.45 -14.17
N SER A 205 13.35 -1.20 -15.25
CA SER A 205 13.72 -0.78 -16.60
C SER A 205 13.09 0.56 -17.01
N ILE A 206 11.87 0.85 -16.54
CA ILE A 206 11.15 2.09 -16.85
C ILE A 206 11.66 3.26 -16.00
N ARG A 207 11.94 3.05 -14.72
CA ARG A 207 12.50 4.10 -13.85
C ARG A 207 13.84 4.61 -14.35
N GLN A 208 14.65 3.77 -14.99
CA GLN A 208 15.92 4.17 -15.61
C GLN A 208 15.72 4.98 -16.90
N LYS A 209 14.59 4.81 -17.59
CA LYS A 209 14.29 5.43 -18.90
C LYS A 209 13.44 6.69 -18.81
N VAL A 210 12.73 6.90 -17.70
CA VAL A 210 11.80 8.02 -17.52
C VAL A 210 12.43 9.09 -16.65
N SER A 211 12.56 10.30 -17.20
CA SER A 211 12.95 11.48 -16.42
C SER A 211 11.81 11.93 -15.51
N THR A 212 11.82 11.50 -14.24
CA THR A 212 10.79 11.90 -13.25
C THR A 212 11.04 13.29 -12.64
N ALA A 213 12.23 13.86 -12.84
CA ALA A 213 12.67 15.13 -12.26
C ALA A 213 11.94 16.39 -12.81
N THR A 214 11.23 16.29 -13.94
CA THR A 214 10.74 17.46 -14.70
C THR A 214 9.22 17.68 -14.64
N LEU A 215 8.49 17.01 -13.75
CA LEU A 215 7.03 16.96 -13.75
C LEU A 215 6.45 17.54 -12.46
N GLY A 216 6.02 18.81 -12.52
CA GLY A 216 5.26 19.46 -11.45
C GLY A 216 4.25 20.43 -12.03
N THR A 217 2.96 20.18 -11.78
CA THR A 217 1.88 21.19 -11.86
C THR A 217 1.49 21.58 -10.43
N SER A 218 1.20 22.85 -10.19
CA SER A 218 1.07 23.50 -8.86
C SER A 218 -0.02 22.94 -7.93
N LEU A 219 -0.95 22.11 -8.42
CA LEU A 219 -2.14 21.65 -7.68
C LEU A 219 -2.18 20.15 -7.35
N GLY A 220 -1.25 19.35 -7.88
CA GLY A 220 -1.11 17.93 -7.54
C GLY A 220 -0.03 17.71 -6.50
N THR A 221 -0.28 16.87 -5.49
CA THR A 221 0.75 16.46 -4.51
C THR A 221 1.64 15.31 -5.02
N GLY A 222 1.17 14.55 -6.02
CA GLY A 222 1.87 13.39 -6.58
C GLY A 222 2.14 13.53 -8.08
N GLY A 223 3.42 13.54 -8.46
CA GLY A 223 3.89 13.61 -9.84
C GLY A 223 3.77 12.28 -10.58
N MET A 224 4.60 12.07 -11.61
CA MET A 224 4.70 10.77 -12.27
C MET A 224 5.43 9.74 -11.38
N GLU A 225 6.37 10.21 -10.56
CA GLU A 225 7.11 9.38 -9.61
C GLU A 225 6.18 8.59 -8.66
N THR A 226 5.17 9.25 -8.08
CA THR A 226 4.25 8.59 -7.16
C THR A 226 3.34 7.59 -7.86
N LYS A 227 3.03 7.79 -9.15
CA LYS A 227 2.29 6.82 -9.97
C LYS A 227 3.12 5.59 -10.28
N LEU A 228 4.41 5.77 -10.54
CA LEU A 228 5.34 4.64 -10.70
C LEU A 228 5.48 3.87 -9.39
N ILE A 229 5.59 4.55 -8.25
CA ILE A 229 5.57 3.89 -6.93
C ILE A 229 4.26 3.11 -6.73
N ALA A 230 3.11 3.72 -6.97
CA ALA A 230 1.81 3.06 -6.84
C ALA A 230 1.68 1.85 -7.78
N ALA A 231 2.11 1.97 -9.03
CA ALA A 231 2.12 0.88 -9.99
C ALA A 231 3.02 -0.27 -9.53
N GLU A 232 4.23 0.02 -9.04
CA GLU A 232 5.16 -0.98 -8.50
C GLU A 232 4.55 -1.75 -7.33
N LEU A 233 3.95 -1.02 -6.39
CA LEU A 233 3.24 -1.57 -5.25
C LEU A 233 2.10 -2.52 -5.69
N ALA A 234 1.26 -2.05 -6.62
CA ALA A 234 0.12 -2.79 -7.11
C ALA A 234 0.54 -4.03 -7.94
N MET A 235 1.55 -3.90 -8.81
CA MET A 235 2.13 -5.03 -9.55
C MET A 235 2.65 -6.12 -8.59
N GLY A 236 3.32 -5.71 -7.51
CA GLY A 236 3.80 -6.62 -6.46
C GLY A 236 2.68 -7.34 -5.70
N ALA A 237 1.49 -6.75 -5.63
CA ALA A 237 0.27 -7.36 -5.08
C ALA A 237 -0.50 -8.21 -6.11
N GLY A 238 -0.02 -8.31 -7.36
CA GLY A 238 -0.72 -9.05 -8.41
C GLY A 238 -1.85 -8.27 -9.09
N VAL A 239 -1.85 -6.94 -8.97
CA VAL A 239 -2.86 -6.05 -9.53
C VAL A 239 -2.37 -5.44 -10.85
N THR A 240 -3.18 -5.50 -11.90
CA THR A 240 -2.87 -4.81 -13.17
C THR A 240 -3.13 -3.32 -12.98
N THR A 241 -2.13 -2.46 -13.20
CA THR A 241 -2.29 -1.00 -13.02
C THR A 241 -2.37 -0.30 -14.36
N VAL A 242 -3.27 0.67 -14.50
CA VAL A 242 -3.47 1.43 -15.74
C VAL A 242 -3.40 2.92 -15.45
N ILE A 243 -2.49 3.63 -16.13
CA ILE A 243 -2.52 5.10 -16.18
C ILE A 243 -3.38 5.51 -17.36
N LEU A 244 -4.44 6.29 -17.09
CA LEU A 244 -5.43 6.70 -18.08
C LEU A 244 -5.86 8.15 -17.83
N ASN A 245 -6.10 8.90 -18.90
CA ASN A 245 -6.66 10.24 -18.81
C ASN A 245 -8.08 10.21 -18.20
N SER A 246 -8.35 11.04 -17.20
CA SER A 246 -9.64 11.12 -16.51
C SER A 246 -10.80 11.43 -17.46
N GLN A 247 -10.57 12.23 -18.50
CA GLN A 247 -11.57 12.55 -19.53
C GLN A 247 -12.01 11.33 -20.35
N LYS A 248 -11.26 10.21 -20.28
CA LYS A 248 -11.49 8.98 -21.04
C LYS A 248 -11.97 7.83 -20.15
N ILE A 249 -12.60 8.13 -19.02
CA ILE A 249 -13.04 7.14 -18.01
C ILE A 249 -13.85 5.96 -18.57
N SER A 250 -14.71 6.19 -19.57
CA SER A 250 -15.49 5.13 -20.23
C SER A 250 -14.62 4.10 -20.96
N SER A 251 -13.35 4.40 -21.21
CA SER A 251 -12.41 3.46 -21.84
C SER A 251 -11.96 2.35 -20.90
N ILE A 252 -12.34 2.38 -19.61
CA ILE A 252 -12.13 1.25 -18.70
C ILE A 252 -12.74 -0.04 -19.25
N PHE A 253 -13.96 0.01 -19.81
CA PHE A 253 -14.62 -1.20 -20.34
C PHE A 253 -13.82 -1.88 -21.46
N PRO A 254 -13.46 -1.19 -22.56
CA PRO A 254 -12.70 -1.82 -23.63
C PRO A 254 -11.26 -2.16 -23.20
N ILE A 255 -10.63 -1.44 -22.27
CA ILE A 255 -9.30 -1.80 -21.74
C ILE A 255 -9.34 -3.12 -20.97
N ILE A 256 -10.37 -3.32 -20.13
CA ILE A 256 -10.57 -4.59 -19.40
C ILE A 256 -10.83 -5.72 -20.39
N ALA A 257 -11.74 -5.50 -21.36
CA ALA A 257 -12.05 -6.51 -22.38
C ALA A 257 -10.82 -6.89 -23.22
N ALA A 258 -9.94 -5.91 -23.54
CA ALA A 258 -8.70 -6.13 -24.27
C ALA A 258 -7.71 -7.05 -23.56
N ALA A 259 -7.73 -7.09 -22.24
CA ALA A 259 -6.82 -7.94 -21.49
C ALA A 259 -7.17 -9.42 -21.62
N ASP A 260 -8.45 -9.75 -21.82
CA ASP A 260 -8.94 -11.12 -21.97
C ASP A 260 -8.81 -11.63 -23.41
N THR A 261 -8.83 -10.72 -24.39
CA THR A 261 -8.70 -11.05 -25.81
C THR A 261 -7.32 -10.63 -26.30
N ALA A 262 -6.44 -11.57 -26.64
CA ALA A 262 -5.10 -11.32 -27.20
C ALA A 262 -5.08 -10.55 -28.54
N VAL A 263 -6.23 -10.07 -29.00
CA VAL A 263 -6.49 -9.45 -30.30
C VAL A 263 -7.42 -8.25 -30.09
N ILE A 264 -6.87 -7.12 -29.63
CA ILE A 264 -7.49 -5.81 -29.88
C ILE A 264 -6.45 -4.96 -30.61
N ASP A 265 -6.89 -4.31 -31.69
CA ASP A 265 -6.09 -3.31 -32.38
C ASP A 265 -5.83 -2.14 -31.42
N GLU A 266 -4.58 -2.00 -30.96
CA GLU A 266 -4.16 -0.95 -30.02
C GLU A 266 -4.46 0.46 -30.55
N ASN A 267 -4.72 0.63 -31.86
CA ASN A 267 -5.11 1.90 -32.45
C ASN A 267 -6.56 2.30 -32.15
N THR A 268 -7.40 1.39 -31.67
CA THR A 268 -8.81 1.66 -31.32
C THR A 268 -8.99 2.12 -29.88
N LEU A 269 -8.02 1.82 -29.00
CA LEU A 269 -8.02 2.25 -27.61
C LEU A 269 -7.36 3.62 -27.48
N PRO A 270 -7.80 4.46 -26.52
CA PRO A 270 -7.09 5.69 -26.24
C PRO A 270 -5.65 5.41 -25.79
N GLN A 271 -4.80 6.44 -25.87
CA GLN A 271 -3.50 6.41 -25.19
C GLN A 271 -3.68 6.13 -23.69
N HIS A 272 -2.95 5.12 -23.21
CA HIS A 272 -2.88 4.65 -21.83
C HIS A 272 -1.60 3.83 -21.63
N THR A 273 -1.20 3.61 -20.37
CA THR A 273 -0.09 2.71 -19.99
C THR A 273 -0.60 1.60 -19.10
N ARG A 274 -0.30 0.35 -19.44
CA ARG A 274 -0.60 -0.85 -18.64
C ARG A 274 0.65 -1.38 -17.97
N PHE A 275 0.62 -1.45 -16.65
CA PHE A 275 1.59 -2.14 -15.83
C PHE A 275 1.07 -3.53 -15.54
N LEU A 276 1.75 -4.55 -16.05
CA LEU A 276 1.31 -5.93 -15.97
C LEU A 276 1.52 -6.47 -14.55
N ARG A 277 0.52 -7.15 -14.01
CA ARG A 277 0.65 -7.86 -12.74
C ARG A 277 1.74 -8.93 -12.80
N LYS A 278 2.40 -9.21 -11.67
CA LYS A 278 3.32 -10.34 -11.57
C LYS A 278 2.54 -11.66 -11.44
N ASP A 279 3.00 -12.71 -12.12
CA ASP A 279 2.38 -14.05 -12.06
C ASP A 279 2.52 -14.70 -10.68
N GLN A 280 3.61 -14.40 -9.99
CA GLN A 280 3.85 -14.79 -8.60
C GLN A 280 3.86 -13.54 -7.72
N PRO A 281 2.68 -13.03 -7.31
CA PRO A 281 2.60 -11.88 -6.43
C PRO A 281 3.13 -12.20 -5.04
N LEU A 282 3.52 -11.16 -4.31
CA LEU A 282 3.87 -11.30 -2.91
C LEU A 282 2.61 -11.66 -2.12
N GLY A 283 2.67 -12.69 -1.28
CA GLY A 283 1.56 -12.97 -0.35
C GLY A 283 1.32 -11.77 0.58
N ASP A 284 0.06 -11.51 0.96
CA ASP A 284 -0.39 -10.29 1.64
C ASP A 284 0.49 -9.87 2.81
N ARG A 285 0.94 -10.84 3.62
CA ARG A 285 1.80 -10.58 4.77
C ARG A 285 3.17 -10.03 4.36
N LYS A 286 3.79 -10.63 3.33
CA LYS A 286 5.09 -10.17 2.81
C LYS A 286 4.95 -8.79 2.15
N TRP A 287 3.87 -8.61 1.39
CA TRP A 287 3.56 -7.31 0.77
C TRP A 287 3.38 -6.22 1.82
N TRP A 288 2.59 -6.50 2.86
CA TRP A 288 2.36 -5.58 3.98
C TRP A 288 3.67 -5.23 4.72
N ILE A 289 4.57 -6.20 4.90
CA ILE A 289 5.86 -5.95 5.56
C ILE A 289 6.76 -5.05 4.71
N LEU A 290 6.82 -5.27 3.39
CA LEU A 290 7.64 -4.44 2.51
C LEU A 290 7.08 -3.02 2.35
N HIS A 291 5.76 -2.90 2.25
CA HIS A 291 5.13 -1.70 1.71
C HIS A 291 4.18 -1.01 2.69
N GLY A 292 3.49 -1.76 3.55
CA GLY A 292 2.59 -1.23 4.56
C GLY A 292 3.31 -0.72 5.81
N LEU A 293 4.44 -1.33 6.18
CA LEU A 293 5.17 -0.96 7.39
C LEU A 293 5.99 0.34 7.24
N HIS A 294 5.77 1.27 8.17
CA HIS A 294 6.70 2.35 8.46
C HIS A 294 7.85 1.84 9.33
N THR A 295 9.08 2.00 8.86
CA THR A 295 10.27 1.58 9.59
C THR A 295 10.71 2.65 10.59
N SER A 296 10.88 2.25 11.85
CA SER A 296 11.33 3.12 12.94
C SER A 296 12.85 3.15 13.12
N GLY A 297 13.58 2.27 12.42
CA GLY A 297 15.04 2.24 12.43
C GLY A 297 15.61 1.26 11.41
N GLU A 298 16.91 1.03 11.51
CA GLU A 298 17.66 0.19 10.57
C GLU A 298 18.56 -0.79 11.34
N ILE A 299 18.64 -2.02 10.85
CA ILE A 299 19.55 -3.04 11.36
C ILE A 299 20.51 -3.39 10.22
N VAL A 300 21.79 -3.11 10.45
CA VAL A 300 22.87 -3.47 9.55
C VAL A 300 23.32 -4.90 9.85
N ILE A 301 23.35 -5.73 8.82
CA ILE A 301 23.76 -7.13 8.89
C ILE A 301 25.02 -7.37 8.08
N ASP A 302 25.74 -8.44 8.42
CA ASP A 302 26.85 -8.93 7.62
C ASP A 302 26.38 -9.74 6.40
N GLU A 303 27.33 -10.04 5.50
CA GLU A 303 27.07 -10.80 4.29
C GLU A 303 26.62 -12.25 4.56
N GLY A 304 27.11 -12.87 5.65
CA GLY A 304 26.72 -14.22 6.04
C GLY A 304 25.26 -14.32 6.45
N ALA A 305 24.79 -13.33 7.22
CA ALA A 305 23.41 -13.15 7.59
C ALA A 305 22.53 -12.88 6.37
N TYR A 306 22.97 -12.03 5.44
CA TYR A 306 22.26 -11.79 4.20
C TYR A 306 22.11 -13.06 3.35
N ARG A 307 23.20 -13.81 3.14
CA ARG A 307 23.20 -15.11 2.45
C ARG A 307 22.33 -16.15 3.15
N ALA A 308 22.18 -16.08 4.47
CA ALA A 308 21.27 -16.95 5.20
C ALA A 308 19.80 -16.55 4.96
N LEU A 309 19.49 -15.25 4.98
CA LEU A 309 18.14 -14.73 4.77
C LEU A 309 17.60 -14.99 3.36
N THR A 310 18.46 -14.99 2.34
CA THR A 310 18.08 -15.25 0.94
C THR A 310 17.71 -16.71 0.67
N ARG A 311 18.08 -17.66 1.54
CA ARG A 311 17.70 -19.07 1.38
C ARG A 311 16.20 -19.25 1.55
N LYS A 312 15.57 -20.07 0.69
CA LYS A 312 14.12 -20.36 0.73
C LYS A 312 13.61 -20.83 2.11
N HIS A 313 14.45 -21.53 2.88
CA HIS A 313 14.11 -22.10 4.19
C HIS A 313 14.50 -21.20 5.38
N SER A 314 14.98 -19.97 5.15
CA SER A 314 15.35 -19.04 6.22
C SER A 314 14.18 -18.63 7.12
N GLY A 315 12.96 -18.73 6.60
CA GLY A 315 11.76 -18.23 7.27
C GLY A 315 11.73 -16.71 7.47
N GLY A 316 12.69 -15.98 6.91
CA GLY A 316 12.83 -14.54 7.12
C GLY A 316 13.20 -14.18 8.56
N ARG A 317 14.02 -15.00 9.22
CA ARG A 317 14.41 -14.77 10.63
C ARG A 317 15.89 -14.43 10.75
N LEU A 318 16.21 -13.36 11.47
CA LEU A 318 17.57 -12.89 11.69
C LEU A 318 18.03 -13.20 13.11
N LEU A 319 19.19 -13.81 13.24
CA LEU A 319 19.86 -14.04 14.53
C LEU A 319 20.72 -12.83 14.91
N ALA A 320 20.88 -12.61 16.22
CA ALA A 320 21.74 -11.55 16.75
C ALA A 320 23.19 -11.64 16.23
N ALA A 321 23.68 -12.86 16.02
CA ALA A 321 25.03 -13.14 15.53
C ALA A 321 25.38 -12.43 14.21
N GLY A 322 24.38 -12.21 13.35
CA GLY A 322 24.55 -11.56 12.05
C GLY A 322 24.38 -10.05 12.06
N VAL A 323 24.08 -9.45 13.22
CA VAL A 323 23.88 -8.00 13.37
C VAL A 323 25.21 -7.31 13.64
N VAL A 324 25.48 -6.29 12.84
CA VAL A 324 26.70 -5.47 12.91
C VAL A 324 26.43 -4.14 13.62
N GLN A 325 25.30 -3.51 13.30
CA GLN A 325 24.97 -2.17 13.79
C GLN A 325 23.46 -2.00 13.89
N VAL A 326 23.02 -1.25 14.90
CA VAL A 326 21.63 -0.81 15.05
C VAL A 326 21.62 0.71 14.90
N LYS A 327 20.72 1.23 14.04
CA LYS A 327 20.56 2.67 13.80
C LYS A 327 19.11 3.09 14.10
N GLY A 328 18.96 4.23 14.77
CA GLY A 328 17.66 4.75 15.18
C GLY A 328 17.17 4.15 16.51
N VAL A 329 15.99 4.62 16.94
CA VAL A 329 15.36 4.18 18.19
C VAL A 329 14.02 3.55 17.84
N PHE A 330 13.83 2.30 18.25
CA PHE A 330 12.60 1.56 17.98
C PHE A 330 12.28 0.59 19.11
N ALA A 331 10.99 0.35 19.32
CA ALA A 331 10.50 -0.63 20.27
C ALA A 331 10.40 -2.02 19.62
N SER A 332 10.23 -3.05 20.46
CA SER A 332 9.79 -4.37 19.99
C SER A 332 8.48 -4.24 19.18
N GLN A 333 8.31 -5.13 18.21
CA GLN A 333 7.22 -5.18 17.24
C GLN A 333 7.15 -4.01 16.24
N GLN A 334 8.06 -3.04 16.32
CA GLN A 334 8.17 -2.01 15.28
C GLN A 334 8.95 -2.54 14.08
N ALA A 335 8.62 -2.01 12.91
CA ALA A 335 9.29 -2.39 11.67
C ALA A 335 10.68 -1.74 11.58
N VAL A 336 11.61 -2.48 11.00
CA VAL A 336 12.99 -2.04 10.79
C VAL A 336 13.42 -2.34 9.36
N LYS A 337 14.24 -1.46 8.78
CA LYS A 337 14.94 -1.77 7.53
C LYS A 337 16.07 -2.74 7.80
N ILE A 338 16.30 -3.64 6.86
CA ILE A 338 17.44 -4.54 6.85
C ILE A 338 18.43 -4.01 5.82
N VAL A 339 19.63 -3.71 6.26
CA VAL A 339 20.71 -3.16 5.43
C VAL A 339 21.87 -4.14 5.49
N VAL A 340 22.37 -4.60 4.36
CA VAL A 340 23.61 -5.40 4.32
C VAL A 340 24.80 -4.47 4.15
N ARG A 341 25.90 -4.72 4.87
CA ARG A 341 27.19 -4.12 4.53
C ARG A 341 27.98 -5.07 3.62
N LEU A 342 28.52 -4.55 2.52
CA LEU A 342 29.32 -5.27 1.54
C LEU A 342 30.71 -4.63 1.45
N SER A 343 31.76 -5.43 1.31
CA SER A 343 33.09 -4.90 1.01
C SER A 343 33.14 -4.49 -0.47
N ARG A 344 33.80 -3.38 -0.81
CA ARG A 344 34.01 -2.96 -2.21
C ARG A 344 34.71 -4.02 -3.07
N SER A 345 35.46 -4.94 -2.47
CA SER A 345 36.08 -6.08 -3.17
C SER A 345 35.09 -7.15 -3.62
N SER A 346 33.91 -7.24 -2.97
CA SER A 346 32.87 -8.23 -3.25
C SER A 346 31.96 -7.84 -4.42
N LEU A 347 31.85 -6.54 -4.72
CA LEU A 347 30.98 -6.01 -5.78
C LEU A 347 31.56 -6.19 -7.19
N SER A 348 32.89 -6.28 -7.33
CA SER A 348 33.57 -6.45 -8.62
C SER A 348 33.65 -7.88 -9.13
N SER A 349 33.15 -8.86 -8.36
CA SER A 349 33.17 -10.30 -8.71
C SER A 349 31.80 -10.87 -9.06
N TYR A 350 30.77 -10.03 -9.19
CA TYR A 350 29.41 -10.47 -9.56
C TYR A 350 29.16 -10.30 -11.07
N HIS A 351 29.33 -11.37 -11.83
CA HIS A 351 28.77 -11.51 -13.18
C HIS A 351 27.61 -12.51 -13.09
N PRO A 352 26.37 -12.14 -13.45
CA PRO A 352 25.30 -13.11 -13.56
C PRO A 352 25.59 -13.98 -14.80
N GLU A 353 25.99 -15.23 -14.57
CA GLU A 353 26.06 -16.26 -15.61
C GLU A 353 24.65 -16.47 -16.19
N PRO A 354 24.46 -16.48 -17.51
CA PRO A 354 23.17 -16.75 -18.11
C PRO A 354 22.79 -18.21 -17.88
N ASP A 355 21.54 -18.44 -17.45
CA ASP A 355 20.95 -19.77 -17.24
C ASP A 355 21.21 -20.69 -18.45
N SER A 356 22.08 -21.68 -18.26
CA SER A 356 22.25 -22.78 -19.20
C SER A 356 21.09 -23.75 -19.04
N ASN A 357 20.11 -23.62 -19.94
CA ASN A 357 19.03 -24.58 -20.13
C ASN A 357 19.60 -25.98 -20.43
N ASN A 358 19.61 -26.85 -19.42
CA ASN A 358 19.86 -28.28 -19.59
C ASN A 358 18.61 -28.96 -20.18
N ASN A 359 18.55 -28.96 -21.50
CA ASN A 359 17.55 -29.68 -22.28
C ASN A 359 17.96 -31.16 -22.35
N THR A 360 17.50 -31.98 -21.41
CA THR A 360 17.65 -33.45 -21.50
C THR A 360 16.41 -34.05 -22.14
N GLN A 361 16.56 -34.53 -23.38
CA GLN A 361 15.57 -35.33 -24.10
C GLN A 361 15.24 -36.62 -23.33
N PRO A 362 13.97 -37.06 -23.29
CA PRO A 362 13.65 -38.42 -22.89
C PRO A 362 13.77 -39.36 -24.10
N SER A 363 14.60 -40.39 -23.94
CA SER A 363 14.72 -41.49 -24.89
C SER A 363 13.51 -42.45 -24.76
N SER A 364 13.06 -42.90 -25.92
CA SER A 364 11.96 -43.84 -26.13
C SER A 364 12.32 -45.25 -25.67
N ARG A 365 11.47 -45.89 -24.85
CA ARG A 365 11.31 -47.35 -24.85
C ARG A 365 9.86 -47.77 -24.66
N SER A 366 9.44 -48.60 -25.59
CA SER A 366 8.16 -49.30 -25.74
C SER A 366 7.98 -50.41 -24.71
N HIS A 367 6.80 -50.52 -24.11
CA HIS A 367 6.24 -51.81 -23.70
C HIS A 367 4.71 -51.83 -23.79
N THR A 368 4.22 -52.84 -24.50
CA THR A 368 2.84 -53.24 -24.74
C THR A 368 2.18 -53.87 -23.49
N PRO A 369 0.83 -53.90 -23.41
CA PRO A 369 0.10 -54.32 -22.22
C PRO A 369 -0.30 -55.80 -22.25
N SER A 370 -0.45 -56.42 -21.07
CA SER A 370 -1.24 -57.64 -20.92
C SER A 370 -1.96 -57.71 -19.56
N SER A 371 -3.29 -57.83 -19.66
CA SER A 371 -4.30 -58.48 -18.82
C SER A 371 -3.99 -58.93 -17.39
N SER A 372 -4.90 -58.70 -16.45
CA SER A 372 -6.00 -59.65 -16.13
C SER A 372 -6.67 -59.38 -14.75
N HIS A 373 -8.00 -59.62 -14.72
CA HIS A 373 -8.84 -60.08 -13.58
C HIS A 373 -9.02 -59.16 -12.34
N ARG A 374 -10.14 -59.12 -11.61
CA ARG A 374 -11.50 -59.72 -11.64
C ARG A 374 -12.33 -58.97 -10.57
N ASN A 375 -13.63 -58.81 -10.81
CA ASN A 375 -14.68 -58.50 -9.80
C ASN A 375 -14.87 -59.65 -8.79
N PRO A 376 -15.51 -59.41 -7.61
CA PRO A 376 -16.98 -59.54 -7.44
C PRO A 376 -17.61 -58.34 -6.68
N LEU A 377 -18.82 -57.84 -7.00
CA LEU A 377 -20.19 -58.32 -6.62
C LEU A 377 -20.36 -58.49 -5.08
N ALA A 378 -21.41 -58.06 -4.37
CA ALA A 378 -22.75 -57.54 -4.70
C ALA A 378 -23.46 -57.03 -3.41
N SER A 379 -24.72 -56.58 -3.58
CA SER A 379 -25.83 -56.38 -2.59
C SER A 379 -25.83 -55.04 -1.83
N GLY A 380 -26.94 -54.33 -1.64
CA GLY A 380 -28.36 -54.53 -1.94
C GLY A 380 -29.21 -53.63 -1.01
N LEU A 381 -30.48 -53.40 -1.37
CA LEU A 381 -31.59 -52.78 -0.60
C LEU A 381 -31.65 -51.23 -0.66
N THR A 382 -32.60 -50.53 -1.28
CA THR A 382 -34.09 -50.50 -1.37
C THR A 382 -34.83 -49.80 -0.23
N HIS A 383 -35.77 -48.92 -0.64
CA HIS A 383 -36.86 -48.22 0.08
C HIS A 383 -36.48 -47.01 0.96
N GLY A 384 -37.22 -45.89 0.96
CA GLY A 384 -38.55 -45.64 0.42
C GLY A 384 -38.86 -44.14 0.26
N SER A 385 -39.90 -43.92 -0.53
CA SER A 385 -40.67 -42.69 -0.72
C SER A 385 -41.32 -42.21 0.58
N ASP A 386 -41.53 -40.90 0.73
CA ASP A 386 -42.87 -40.34 0.88
C ASP A 386 -42.91 -38.82 0.67
N SER A 387 -44.01 -38.42 0.06
CA SER A 387 -44.43 -37.09 -0.39
C SER A 387 -45.39 -36.41 0.60
N ILE A 388 -45.84 -35.19 0.26
CA ILE A 388 -47.02 -34.43 0.80
C ILE A 388 -46.62 -33.45 1.94
N SER A 389 -46.99 -32.17 2.02
CA SER A 389 -47.93 -31.27 1.30
C SER A 389 -47.58 -29.80 1.59
N ALA A 390 -47.95 -28.92 0.67
CA ALA A 390 -48.13 -27.49 0.88
C ALA A 390 -49.39 -27.17 1.71
N SER A 391 -49.36 -26.07 2.45
CA SER A 391 -50.58 -25.35 2.85
C SER A 391 -50.31 -23.84 2.95
N THR A 392 -50.95 -23.11 2.06
CA THR A 392 -51.22 -21.68 2.06
C THR A 392 -52.29 -21.31 3.09
N SER A 393 -52.16 -20.15 3.74
CA SER A 393 -53.32 -19.42 4.28
C SER A 393 -53.05 -17.91 4.32
N ASN A 394 -53.83 -17.18 3.53
CA ASN A 394 -54.06 -15.74 3.63
C ASN A 394 -54.91 -15.42 4.88
N SER A 395 -54.61 -14.32 5.56
CA SER A 395 -55.64 -13.49 6.22
C SER A 395 -55.13 -12.07 6.45
N THR A 396 -55.78 -11.13 5.79
CA THR A 396 -55.81 -9.69 6.10
C THR A 396 -56.62 -9.43 7.37
N VAL A 397 -56.30 -8.35 8.11
CA VAL A 397 -57.21 -7.29 8.64
C VAL A 397 -56.65 -6.60 9.90
N ASN A 398 -56.58 -5.26 9.80
CA ASN A 398 -56.63 -4.18 10.80
C ASN A 398 -55.58 -4.01 11.92
N SER A 399 -54.84 -2.92 11.76
CA SER A 399 -54.19 -2.10 12.79
C SER A 399 -55.20 -1.44 13.74
N PRO A 400 -54.75 -1.11 14.97
CA PRO A 400 -55.00 0.20 15.54
C PRO A 400 -53.67 0.92 15.85
N GLU A 401 -53.72 2.25 15.73
CA GLU A 401 -52.64 3.20 16.03
C GLU A 401 -52.00 2.95 17.40
N VAL A 402 -50.67 2.85 17.44
CA VAL A 402 -49.87 2.94 18.67
C VAL A 402 -49.01 4.18 18.56
N ALA A 403 -49.32 5.20 19.35
CA ALA A 403 -48.49 6.39 19.49
C ALA A 403 -47.11 6.02 20.09
N PRO A 404 -46.00 6.60 19.62
CA PRO A 404 -44.68 6.28 20.18
C PRO A 404 -44.55 6.91 21.57
N ILE A 405 -44.55 6.07 22.61
CA ILE A 405 -44.16 6.45 23.97
C ILE A 405 -42.63 6.35 24.03
N THR A 406 -41.94 7.46 23.86
CA THR A 406 -40.49 7.53 24.07
C THR A 406 -40.20 7.52 25.58
N PRO A 407 -39.48 6.53 26.12
CA PRO A 407 -39.08 6.57 27.52
C PRO A 407 -38.00 7.64 27.72
N SER A 408 -38.17 8.51 28.72
CA SER A 408 -37.16 9.48 29.14
C SER A 408 -35.99 8.74 29.80
N LEU A 409 -34.85 8.66 29.11
CA LEU A 409 -33.61 8.15 29.68
C LEU A 409 -33.01 9.22 30.62
N LEU A 410 -33.06 8.95 31.93
CA LEU A 410 -32.24 9.65 32.91
C LEU A 410 -30.81 9.06 32.85
N PRO A 411 -29.75 9.90 32.84
CA PRO A 411 -28.38 9.38 32.79
C PRO A 411 -28.03 8.64 34.09
N SER A 412 -27.93 7.32 34.01
CA SER A 412 -27.32 6.49 35.06
C SER A 412 -25.81 6.49 34.89
N MET A 413 -25.08 6.94 35.92
CA MET A 413 -23.63 6.90 35.97
C MET A 413 -23.14 5.44 35.95
N SER A 414 -22.42 5.06 34.89
CA SER A 414 -21.63 3.83 34.85
C SER A 414 -20.17 4.16 35.16
N LEU A 415 -19.69 3.61 36.27
CA LEU A 415 -18.30 3.69 36.74
C LEU A 415 -17.45 2.64 36.01
N SER A 416 -16.60 3.09 35.06
CA SER A 416 -15.27 2.52 34.81
C SER A 416 -14.57 3.29 33.68
N SER A 417 -13.82 4.34 34.02
CA SER A 417 -12.86 4.97 33.14
C SER A 417 -11.54 5.14 33.88
N SER A 418 -10.56 4.29 33.61
CA SER A 418 -9.17 4.51 34.01
C SER A 418 -8.51 5.39 32.94
N ILE A 419 -8.60 6.70 33.13
CA ILE A 419 -7.80 7.70 32.41
C ILE A 419 -6.56 7.97 33.26
N ALA A 420 -5.39 7.78 32.65
CA ALA A 420 -4.10 8.11 33.22
C ALA A 420 -3.96 9.64 33.38
N SER A 421 -3.53 10.04 34.57
CA SER A 421 -3.35 11.42 35.00
C SER A 421 -2.33 12.19 34.16
N LEU A 422 -2.69 13.40 33.75
CA LEU A 422 -1.79 14.46 33.30
C LEU A 422 -1.87 15.59 34.33
N ASP A 423 -0.75 15.91 34.98
CA ASP A 423 -0.63 17.05 35.89
C ASP A 423 -0.30 18.35 35.11
N PRO A 424 -0.78 19.52 35.58
CA PRO A 424 -0.66 20.79 34.88
C PRO A 424 0.60 21.59 35.26
N LEU A 425 1.19 22.27 34.27
CA LEU A 425 2.20 23.32 34.46
C LEU A 425 1.53 24.64 34.87
N SER A 426 1.94 25.22 36.01
CA SER A 426 2.56 26.56 36.10
C SER A 426 2.56 27.12 37.54
N THR A 427 3.74 27.41 38.09
CA THR A 427 3.96 28.57 38.97
C THR A 427 5.40 29.09 38.78
N SER A 428 5.50 30.39 38.55
CA SER A 428 6.67 31.21 38.28
C SER A 428 7.54 31.49 39.50
N VAL A 429 8.88 31.54 39.32
CA VAL A 429 9.79 32.34 40.16
C VAL A 429 10.87 32.98 39.27
N SER A 430 11.04 34.29 39.43
CA SER A 430 12.05 35.17 38.82
C SER A 430 13.33 35.20 39.65
N ILE A 431 14.51 35.44 39.05
CA ILE A 431 15.65 36.25 39.58
C ILE A 431 16.69 36.52 38.44
N SER A 432 17.31 37.69 38.56
CA SER A 432 17.99 38.62 37.64
C SER A 432 19.40 38.28 37.07
N PRO A 433 20.02 39.14 36.20
CA PRO A 433 21.20 38.85 35.37
C PRO A 433 22.52 39.61 35.71
N ILE A 434 23.58 39.40 34.86
CA ILE A 434 24.80 40.26 34.55
C ILE A 434 26.15 39.77 35.19
N PRO A 435 27.43 40.05 34.71
CA PRO A 435 28.01 40.68 33.47
C PRO A 435 29.20 39.94 32.75
N HIS A 436 29.70 40.60 31.68
CA HIS A 436 30.91 40.37 30.86
C HIS A 436 32.30 40.65 31.48
N SER A 437 33.31 40.00 30.85
CA SER A 437 34.71 40.39 30.54
C SER A 437 35.84 40.25 31.59
N VAL A 438 36.97 39.64 31.18
CA VAL A 438 38.33 40.25 30.98
C VAL A 438 39.35 39.15 30.59
N SER A 439 40.20 39.43 29.59
CA SER A 439 41.35 38.63 29.10
C SER A 439 42.63 38.85 29.94
N PRO A 440 43.69 38.01 29.81
CA PRO A 440 44.92 38.51 29.17
C PRO A 440 45.80 37.48 28.39
N SER A 441 46.31 37.94 27.22
CA SER A 441 47.70 37.97 26.68
C SER A 441 48.75 36.83 26.82
N LEU A 442 49.12 36.26 25.65
CA LEU A 442 50.44 35.97 25.02
C LEU A 442 51.53 35.10 25.70
N ALA A 443 51.92 33.97 25.07
CA ALA A 443 53.23 33.77 24.38
C ALA A 443 53.45 32.35 23.77
N SER A 444 53.82 32.37 22.47
CA SER A 444 54.76 31.50 21.72
C SER A 444 54.42 30.06 21.23
N PRO A 445 54.99 29.64 20.07
CA PRO A 445 54.45 28.58 19.21
C PRO A 445 55.11 27.22 19.47
N ALA A 446 54.31 26.16 19.56
CA ALA A 446 54.81 24.78 19.63
C ALA A 446 54.34 23.96 18.43
N LEU A 447 55.33 23.33 17.80
CA LEU A 447 55.31 22.39 16.69
C LEU A 447 54.05 21.53 16.53
N VAL A 448 53.52 21.52 15.31
CA VAL A 448 52.52 20.57 14.82
C VAL A 448 53.21 19.20 14.68
N PRO A 449 52.78 18.13 15.40
CA PRO A 449 53.11 16.78 14.97
C PRO A 449 52.20 16.45 13.78
N ALA A 450 52.78 15.93 12.71
CA ALA A 450 52.06 15.38 11.58
C ALA A 450 50.99 14.39 12.07
N VAL A 451 49.72 14.76 11.93
CA VAL A 451 48.61 13.81 12.05
C VAL A 451 48.75 12.88 10.86
N VAL A 452 49.27 11.69 11.12
CA VAL A 452 49.10 10.52 10.26
C VAL A 452 47.59 10.44 10.01
N ALA A 453 47.18 10.59 8.76
CA ALA A 453 45.80 10.41 8.35
C ALA A 453 45.36 9.02 8.80
N ALA A 454 44.59 8.96 9.89
CA ALA A 454 43.74 7.83 10.16
C ALA A 454 42.71 7.83 9.02
N THR A 455 42.97 7.02 8.00
CA THR A 455 41.96 6.58 7.06
C THR A 455 40.82 5.99 7.90
N SER A 456 39.72 6.72 8.04
CA SER A 456 38.53 6.24 8.72
C SER A 456 38.06 4.96 8.03
N GLU A 457 37.90 3.87 8.79
CA GLU A 457 37.38 2.57 8.34
C GLU A 457 35.99 2.65 7.67
N GLU A 458 35.35 3.83 7.67
CA GLU A 458 34.08 4.11 7.00
C GLU A 458 34.17 4.11 5.46
N ASP A 459 35.36 4.19 4.86
CA ASP A 459 35.54 4.30 3.40
C ASP A 459 35.55 2.95 2.63
N GLU A 460 35.46 1.80 3.30
CA GLU A 460 35.62 0.47 2.68
C GLU A 460 34.30 -0.27 2.38
N TRP A 461 33.20 0.13 3.02
CA TRP A 461 31.95 -0.63 3.03
C TRP A 461 30.81 0.09 2.30
N GLU A 462 30.09 -0.64 1.48
CA GLU A 462 28.84 -0.20 0.87
C GLU A 462 27.64 -0.75 1.65
N TYR A 463 26.63 0.09 1.88
CA TYR A 463 25.44 -0.26 2.66
C TYR A 463 24.22 -0.30 1.75
N VAL A 464 23.63 -1.47 1.59
CA VAL A 464 22.50 -1.68 0.66
C VAL A 464 21.25 -2.11 1.44
N GLU A 465 20.14 -1.38 1.27
CA GLU A 465 18.85 -1.78 1.85
C GLU A 465 18.31 -3.00 1.12
N VAL A 466 18.25 -4.14 1.81
CA VAL A 466 17.85 -5.42 1.22
C VAL A 466 16.43 -5.83 1.55
N GLY A 467 15.79 -5.22 2.56
CA GLY A 467 14.44 -5.60 2.95
C GLY A 467 13.93 -4.90 4.19
N LYS A 468 12.82 -5.41 4.72
CA LYS A 468 12.21 -4.96 5.97
C LYS A 468 11.77 -6.16 6.80
N GLY A 469 11.75 -6.00 8.12
CA GLY A 469 11.24 -7.00 9.05
C GLY A 469 10.66 -6.36 10.30
N GLN A 470 10.19 -7.20 11.23
CA GLN A 470 9.64 -6.77 12.51
C GLN A 470 10.62 -7.13 13.63
N ALA A 471 11.06 -6.13 14.40
CA ALA A 471 12.02 -6.35 15.48
C ALA A 471 11.34 -7.07 16.67
N ASN A 472 11.98 -8.09 17.23
CA ASN A 472 11.46 -8.79 18.41
C ASN A 472 11.93 -8.15 19.74
N TYR A 473 13.03 -7.41 19.69
CA TYR A 473 13.61 -6.67 20.82
C TYR A 473 13.73 -5.19 20.45
N ASN A 474 13.81 -4.31 21.44
CA ASN A 474 14.00 -2.88 21.17
C ASN A 474 15.44 -2.57 20.70
N SER A 475 15.65 -1.37 20.15
CA SER A 475 16.95 -0.97 19.56
C SER A 475 18.12 -1.09 20.54
N SER A 476 17.92 -0.73 21.81
CA SER A 476 18.96 -0.80 22.84
C SER A 476 19.28 -2.23 23.26
N GLU A 477 18.28 -3.11 23.27
CA GLU A 477 18.46 -4.54 23.55
C GLU A 477 19.22 -5.23 22.42
N ILE A 478 18.80 -5.01 21.16
CA ILE A 478 19.50 -5.57 19.99
C ILE A 478 20.95 -5.10 19.96
N ASP A 479 21.22 -3.83 20.26
CA ASP A 479 22.58 -3.29 20.27
C ASP A 479 23.48 -3.98 21.32
N ARG A 480 22.91 -4.40 22.46
CA ARG A 480 23.62 -5.14 23.52
C ARG A 480 23.93 -6.59 23.16
N ILE A 481 23.11 -7.23 22.32
CA ILE A 481 23.27 -8.65 21.95
C ILE A 481 23.82 -8.87 20.54
N LYS A 482 24.05 -7.79 19.77
CA LYS A 482 24.57 -7.88 18.39
C LYS A 482 25.89 -8.66 18.34
N GLY A 483 26.04 -9.50 17.32
CA GLY A 483 27.20 -10.38 17.13
C GLY A 483 27.24 -11.60 18.06
N MET A 484 26.23 -11.81 18.92
CA MET A 484 26.25 -12.89 19.91
C MET A 484 25.39 -14.09 19.50
N LYS A 485 25.73 -15.27 20.04
CA LYS A 485 24.92 -16.49 19.87
C LYS A 485 23.61 -16.37 20.66
N SER A 486 22.52 -16.88 20.12
CA SER A 486 21.18 -16.79 20.75
C SER A 486 21.12 -17.38 22.16
N SER A 487 21.94 -18.40 22.45
CA SER A 487 22.07 -18.98 23.80
C SER A 487 22.53 -18.00 24.88
N ARG A 488 23.10 -16.85 24.51
CA ARG A 488 23.56 -15.81 25.43
C ARG A 488 22.56 -14.67 25.64
N ILE A 489 21.43 -14.66 24.93
CA ILE A 489 20.45 -13.56 25.03
C ILE A 489 19.92 -13.44 26.46
N SER A 490 19.49 -14.55 27.05
CA SER A 490 18.96 -14.56 28.43
C SER A 490 20.01 -14.17 29.47
N GLU A 491 21.28 -14.49 29.25
CA GLU A 491 22.39 -14.11 30.12
C GLU A 491 22.58 -12.58 30.15
N ILE A 492 22.37 -11.92 29.01
CA ILE A 492 22.70 -10.50 28.82
C ILE A 492 21.50 -9.59 29.10
N LEU A 493 20.32 -9.97 28.61
CA LEU A 493 19.09 -9.19 28.76
C LEU A 493 18.32 -9.55 30.04
N GLY A 494 18.62 -10.69 30.66
CA GLY A 494 17.87 -11.23 31.79
C GLY A 494 16.58 -11.97 31.37
N TYR A 495 16.27 -12.01 30.08
CA TYR A 495 15.16 -12.74 29.48
C TYR A 495 15.47 -13.08 28.01
N ALA A 496 14.72 -14.02 27.42
CA ALA A 496 14.78 -14.31 26.00
C ALA A 496 13.42 -14.84 25.52
N ASP A 497 12.66 -14.00 24.82
CA ASP A 497 11.35 -14.37 24.27
C ASP A 497 11.48 -15.21 22.99
N THR A 498 12.57 -15.01 22.25
CA THR A 498 12.86 -15.69 20.98
C THR A 498 14.35 -15.65 20.65
N GLU A 499 14.84 -16.62 19.89
CA GLU A 499 16.23 -16.69 19.44
C GLU A 499 16.57 -15.69 18.34
N HIS A 500 15.55 -15.08 17.71
CA HIS A 500 15.68 -14.20 16.56
C HIS A 500 15.45 -12.74 16.97
N VAL A 501 16.29 -11.84 16.49
CA VAL A 501 16.18 -10.40 16.79
C VAL A 501 15.22 -9.67 15.86
N VAL A 502 15.01 -10.23 14.66
CA VAL A 502 14.00 -9.77 13.70
C VAL A 502 13.34 -10.98 13.07
N ASP A 503 12.02 -10.95 12.99
CA ASP A 503 11.23 -11.93 12.29
C ASP A 503 10.58 -11.36 11.05
N SER A 504 10.10 -12.27 10.20
CA SER A 504 9.25 -11.95 9.05
C SER A 504 9.94 -11.06 8.03
N ILE A 505 11.27 -11.12 7.95
CA ILE A 505 12.04 -10.36 6.98
C ILE A 505 11.57 -10.73 5.59
N THR A 506 11.17 -9.70 4.85
CA THR A 506 10.88 -9.79 3.44
C THR A 506 11.94 -8.99 2.69
N LEU A 507 12.65 -9.68 1.79
CA LEU A 507 13.69 -9.09 0.98
C LEU A 507 13.08 -8.44 -0.27
N LYS A 508 13.68 -7.35 -0.75
CA LYS A 508 13.39 -6.78 -2.07
C LYS A 508 13.96 -7.72 -3.14
N ILE A 509 13.19 -7.96 -4.20
CA ILE A 509 13.50 -8.97 -5.24
C ILE A 509 14.79 -8.61 -6.02
N SER A 510 15.24 -7.36 -5.97
CA SER A 510 16.36 -6.82 -6.76
C SER A 510 17.58 -6.38 -5.96
N ALA A 511 17.66 -6.70 -4.66
CA ALA A 511 18.63 -6.01 -3.81
C ALA A 511 20.11 -6.28 -4.15
N ILE A 512 20.45 -7.46 -4.71
CA ILE A 512 21.79 -7.79 -5.23
C ILE A 512 21.59 -8.94 -6.23
N ALA A 513 21.49 -8.62 -7.53
CA ALA A 513 21.47 -9.58 -8.63
C ALA A 513 22.59 -9.28 -9.62
#